data_AF-A0A7I7WEI6-F1
#
_entry.id   AF-A0A7I7WEI6-F1
#
_cell.length_a   1.000
_cell.length_b   1.000
_cell.length_c   1.000
_cell.angle_alpha   90.00
_cell.angle_beta   90.00
_cell.angle_gamma   90.00
#
_symmetry.space_group_name_H-M   'P 1'
#
loop_
_entity.id
_entity.type
_entity.pdbx_description
1 polymer ?
#
loop_
_entity_poly.entity_id
_entity_poly.type
_entity_poly.pdbx_seq_one_letter_code
_entity_poly.pdbx_strand_id
1 'polypeptide(L)'
;MVCASCAGVESIFACRECGREDHPYGHTRCARCFLRERLADLLTDPTTGQIHRQLEPVFDELVNSERPQTGLWWLRKKPGIGPQLLGQMACGAVDISHETFRTLPSDRAHDYLRSLLIAVGVLEPFDIRIERMLPWIEDIVAELPAEDAALIRRFAHWYVLRGMRKAAREGRLTKSMADACRRRIRVAIEFVGFLARHDASAATATQDLLERYQEHVGRMLNNEYAFIVWLRQSRTNTKLRILDVPQSPPPVTVSDTQRWAAVERLLHDATLRRYTRIAGLLTLLFAQPLSRIVAMRTSQVTVTARVVQITFSAIPVQMPPILDDLIREHLNHRGKSLYASRETGWLFPGGNPGRHLATENIRCQLVAIGVKPYENRKATLFQLASDMPAPVLAELLTITNKNAAAWAKLAARDWTDYIAERSR
;
A
#
# COMPACT_ATOMS: atom_id res chain seq x y z
N MET A 1 18.69 -12.09 25.82
CA MET A 1 18.07 -11.85 27.14
C MET A 1 17.34 -13.12 27.54
N VAL A 2 17.57 -13.62 28.75
CA VAL A 2 16.88 -14.75 29.38
C VAL A 2 16.09 -14.21 30.58
N CYS A 3 14.95 -14.83 30.93
CA CYS A 3 14.15 -14.39 32.09
C CYS A 3 14.87 -14.72 33.42
N ALA A 4 14.43 -14.10 34.52
CA ALA A 4 15.03 -14.29 35.85
C ALA A 4 14.96 -15.76 36.28
N SER A 5 13.83 -16.42 36.00
CA SER A 5 13.69 -17.89 36.10
C SER A 5 14.78 -18.67 35.34
N CYS A 6 15.03 -18.36 34.06
CA CYS A 6 16.07 -19.04 33.28
C CYS A 6 17.50 -18.66 33.72
N ALA A 7 17.66 -17.50 34.34
CA ALA A 7 18.93 -17.04 34.89
C ALA A 7 19.18 -17.49 36.35
N GLY A 8 18.22 -18.19 36.98
CA GLY A 8 18.33 -18.64 38.37
C GLY A 8 18.35 -17.49 39.39
N VAL A 9 17.83 -16.32 39.03
CA VAL A 9 17.77 -15.14 39.90
C VAL A 9 16.33 -14.81 40.28
N GLU A 10 16.13 -14.21 41.44
CA GLU A 10 14.81 -13.81 41.91
C GLU A 10 14.20 -12.76 40.98
N SER A 11 12.96 -12.98 40.55
CA SER A 11 12.28 -12.04 39.68
C SER A 11 11.90 -10.78 40.43
N ILE A 12 12.36 -9.62 39.93
CA ILE A 12 11.96 -8.30 40.43
C ILE A 12 10.43 -8.10 40.25
N PHE A 13 9.83 -8.78 39.27
CA PHE A 13 8.39 -8.76 39.06
C PHE A 13 7.91 -10.02 38.31
N ALA A 14 7.05 -10.81 38.97
CA ALA A 14 6.25 -11.84 38.34
C ALA A 14 4.75 -11.52 38.52
N CYS A 15 3.98 -11.61 37.43
CA CYS A 15 2.54 -11.38 37.49
C CYS A 15 1.88 -12.40 38.43
N ARG A 16 1.12 -11.94 39.43
CA ARG A 16 0.44 -12.85 40.39
C ARG A 16 -0.61 -13.76 39.76
N GLU A 17 -1.12 -13.40 38.58
CA GLU A 17 -2.17 -14.17 37.90
C GLU A 17 -1.61 -15.21 36.92
N CYS A 18 -0.65 -14.84 36.09
CA CYS A 18 -0.12 -15.73 35.04
C CYS A 18 1.33 -16.19 35.26
N GLY A 19 1.99 -15.73 36.32
CA GLY A 19 3.38 -16.06 36.66
C GLY A 19 4.43 -15.50 35.69
N ARG A 20 4.03 -14.80 34.62
CA ARG A 20 4.97 -14.27 33.62
C ARG A 20 5.70 -13.04 34.12
N GLU A 21 6.98 -12.97 33.79
CA GLU A 21 7.86 -11.79 33.95
C GLU A 21 7.68 -10.83 32.77
N ASP A 22 6.44 -10.40 32.54
CA ASP A 22 6.10 -9.42 31.52
C ASP A 22 6.16 -7.99 32.11
N HIS A 23 6.04 -6.97 31.26
CA HIS A 23 5.98 -5.59 31.72
C HIS A 23 4.84 -5.39 32.76
N PRO A 24 5.15 -4.88 33.97
CA PRO A 24 4.16 -4.63 35.00
C PRO A 24 3.17 -3.56 34.55
N TYR A 25 1.91 -3.73 34.95
CA TYR A 25 0.87 -2.74 34.72
C TYR A 25 0.04 -2.63 36.01
N GLY A 26 0.30 -1.59 36.79
CA GLY A 26 -0.09 -1.56 38.20
C GLY A 26 0.88 -2.36 39.08
N HIS A 27 0.49 -2.62 40.33
CA HIS A 27 1.41 -3.16 41.34
C HIS A 27 1.61 -4.68 41.32
N THR A 28 0.64 -5.47 40.84
CA THR A 28 0.62 -6.94 41.03
C THR A 28 0.41 -7.78 39.76
N ARG A 29 0.03 -7.16 38.64
CA ARG A 29 -0.32 -7.88 37.40
C ARG A 29 0.37 -7.27 36.19
N CYS A 30 0.57 -8.08 35.16
CA CYS A 30 1.15 -7.61 33.90
C CYS A 30 0.08 -6.97 33.01
N ALA A 31 0.53 -6.17 32.04
CA ALA A 31 -0.35 -5.51 31.07
C ALA A 31 -1.24 -6.50 30.30
N ARG A 32 -0.76 -7.73 30.03
CA ARG A 32 -1.49 -8.75 29.29
C ARG A 32 -2.71 -9.28 30.05
N CYS A 33 -2.56 -9.55 31.35
CA CYS A 33 -3.67 -9.97 32.21
C CYS A 33 -4.73 -8.87 32.35
N PHE A 34 -4.28 -7.62 32.56
CA PHE A 34 -5.19 -6.47 32.56
C PHE A 34 -5.93 -6.29 31.23
N LEU A 35 -5.26 -6.52 30.10
CA LEU A 35 -5.90 -6.44 28.78
C LEU A 35 -6.93 -7.55 28.59
N ARG A 36 -6.60 -8.78 28.99
CA ARG A 36 -7.50 -9.95 28.92
C ARG A 36 -8.80 -9.68 29.67
N GLU A 37 -8.73 -9.21 30.91
CA GLU A 37 -9.92 -8.87 31.70
C GLU A 37 -10.77 -7.80 31.00
N ARG A 38 -10.17 -6.71 30.56
CA ARG A 38 -10.91 -5.62 29.90
C ARG A 38 -11.54 -6.02 28.57
N LEU A 39 -10.91 -6.93 27.84
CA LEU A 39 -11.49 -7.48 26.62
C LEU A 39 -12.60 -8.49 26.93
N ALA A 40 -12.46 -9.30 27.98
CA ALA A 40 -13.52 -10.21 28.41
C ALA A 40 -14.77 -9.40 28.80
N ASP A 41 -14.61 -8.35 29.61
CA ASP A 41 -15.72 -7.46 30.00
C ASP A 41 -16.41 -6.84 28.78
N LEU A 42 -15.64 -6.48 27.74
CA LEU A 42 -16.16 -5.80 26.55
C LEU A 42 -16.82 -6.76 25.55
N LEU A 43 -16.28 -7.98 25.40
CA LEU A 43 -16.66 -8.91 24.33
C LEU A 43 -17.58 -10.05 24.79
N THR A 44 -17.88 -10.12 26.10
CA THR A 44 -18.83 -11.09 26.63
C THR A 44 -20.24 -10.75 26.17
N ASP A 45 -20.89 -11.71 25.53
CA ASP A 45 -22.31 -11.63 25.20
C ASP A 45 -23.11 -11.78 26.51
N PRO A 46 -23.95 -10.79 26.88
CA PRO A 46 -24.70 -10.82 28.13
C PRO A 46 -25.69 -11.99 28.21
N THR A 47 -26.09 -12.56 27.07
CA THR A 47 -27.04 -13.68 27.00
C THR A 47 -26.38 -15.01 27.34
N THR A 48 -25.15 -15.21 26.87
CA THR A 48 -24.42 -16.48 27.01
C THR A 48 -23.41 -16.46 28.17
N GLY A 49 -23.01 -15.28 28.65
CA GLY A 49 -21.97 -15.12 29.65
C GLY A 49 -20.58 -15.55 29.15
N GLN A 50 -20.43 -15.76 27.84
CA GLN A 50 -19.19 -16.13 27.17
C GLN A 50 -18.81 -15.06 26.15
N ILE A 51 -17.55 -15.05 25.72
CA ILE A 51 -17.10 -14.18 24.63
C ILE A 51 -17.92 -14.48 23.38
N HIS A 52 -18.44 -13.44 22.72
CA HIS A 52 -19.22 -13.60 21.50
C HIS A 52 -18.42 -14.39 20.46
N ARG A 53 -18.98 -15.51 19.98
CA ARG A 53 -18.27 -16.50 19.14
C ARG A 53 -17.55 -15.90 17.93
N GLN A 54 -18.17 -14.93 17.24
CA GLN A 54 -17.53 -14.29 16.09
C GLN A 54 -16.39 -13.34 16.46
N LEU A 55 -16.28 -12.90 17.72
CA LEU A 55 -15.26 -11.96 18.19
C LEU A 55 -14.11 -12.63 18.95
N GLU A 56 -14.17 -13.94 19.15
CA GLU A 56 -13.08 -14.74 19.74
C GLU A 56 -11.73 -14.53 19.04
N PRO A 57 -11.65 -14.47 17.69
CA PRO A 57 -10.38 -14.15 17.01
C PRO A 57 -9.82 -12.76 17.36
N VAL A 58 -10.69 -11.78 17.63
CA VAL A 58 -10.28 -10.43 18.06
C VAL A 58 -9.70 -10.48 19.47
N PHE A 59 -10.36 -11.21 20.37
CA PHE A 59 -9.90 -11.40 21.73
C PHE A 59 -8.50 -12.04 21.74
N ASP A 60 -8.33 -13.15 21.02
CA ASP A 60 -7.07 -13.89 20.96
C ASP A 60 -5.93 -13.06 20.37
N GLU A 61 -6.16 -12.37 19.25
CA GLU A 61 -5.13 -11.54 18.61
C GLU A 61 -4.68 -10.40 19.54
N LEU A 62 -5.62 -9.69 20.17
CA LEU A 62 -5.29 -8.55 21.03
C LEU A 62 -4.57 -8.99 22.31
N VAL A 63 -5.02 -10.06 22.96
CA VAL A 63 -4.40 -10.60 24.16
C VAL A 63 -3.02 -11.18 23.87
N ASN A 64 -2.83 -11.77 22.68
CA ASN A 64 -1.55 -12.36 22.30
C ASN A 64 -0.55 -11.37 21.72
N SER A 65 -0.95 -10.12 21.46
CA SER A 65 -0.08 -9.06 20.94
C SER A 65 1.24 -8.90 21.73
N GLU A 66 2.31 -8.54 21.02
CA GLU A 66 3.63 -8.30 21.62
C GLU A 66 3.63 -7.07 22.56
N ARG A 67 2.64 -6.18 22.44
CA ARG A 67 2.54 -4.93 23.23
C ARG A 67 1.14 -4.70 23.78
N PRO A 68 0.76 -5.42 24.85
CA PRO A 68 -0.56 -5.30 25.47
C PRO A 68 -0.88 -3.87 25.97
N GLN A 69 0.13 -3.04 26.29
CA GLN A 69 -0.10 -1.65 26.74
C GLN A 69 -0.76 -0.79 25.66
N THR A 70 -0.44 -1.06 24.39
CA THR A 70 -1.01 -0.28 23.28
C THR A 70 -2.49 -0.65 23.09
N GLY A 71 -2.86 -1.91 23.37
CA GLY A 71 -4.25 -2.38 23.33
C GLY A 71 -5.06 -1.77 24.46
N LEU A 72 -4.50 -1.76 25.66
CA LEU A 72 -5.06 -1.03 26.80
C LEU A 72 -5.24 0.46 26.50
N TRP A 73 -4.26 1.09 25.86
CA TRP A 73 -4.38 2.48 25.43
C TRP A 73 -5.50 2.66 24.40
N TRP A 74 -5.60 1.79 23.40
CA TRP A 74 -6.67 1.84 22.39
C TRP A 74 -8.07 1.70 23.02
N LEU A 75 -8.25 0.78 23.96
CA LEU A 75 -9.50 0.61 24.70
C LEU A 75 -9.90 1.85 25.52
N ARG A 76 -8.91 2.58 26.07
CA ARG A 76 -9.15 3.75 26.93
C ARG A 76 -9.23 5.08 26.16
N LYS A 77 -8.69 5.13 24.95
CA LYS A 77 -8.55 6.37 24.20
C LYS A 77 -9.92 6.93 23.81
N LYS A 78 -10.21 8.16 24.25
CA LYS A 78 -11.41 8.92 23.85
C LYS A 78 -11.33 9.34 22.36
N PRO A 79 -12.45 9.34 21.61
CA PRO A 79 -13.83 9.12 22.06
C PRO A 79 -14.20 7.65 22.33
N GLY A 80 -13.37 6.68 21.91
CA GLY A 80 -13.62 5.25 22.16
C GLY A 80 -14.59 4.58 21.18
N ILE A 81 -14.80 5.18 20.00
CA ILE A 81 -15.74 4.69 18.97
C ILE A 81 -15.51 3.21 18.62
N GLY A 82 -14.27 2.82 18.35
CA GLY A 82 -13.93 1.44 17.98
C GLY A 82 -14.30 0.43 19.08
N PRO A 83 -13.79 0.58 20.31
CA PRO A 83 -14.17 -0.27 21.44
C PRO A 83 -15.68 -0.27 21.74
N GLN A 84 -16.35 0.89 21.70
CA GLN A 84 -17.80 0.98 21.93
C GLN A 84 -18.59 0.18 20.90
N LEU A 85 -18.27 0.36 19.62
CA LEU A 85 -18.90 -0.39 18.53
C LEU A 85 -18.62 -1.89 18.64
N LEU A 86 -17.41 -2.28 19.07
CA LEU A 86 -17.07 -3.68 19.31
C LEU A 86 -17.89 -4.29 20.47
N GLY A 87 -18.16 -3.51 21.52
CA GLY A 87 -19.06 -3.94 22.61
C GLY A 87 -20.52 -4.05 22.16
N GLN A 88 -21.01 -3.11 21.33
CA GLN A 88 -22.35 -3.19 20.72
C GLN A 88 -22.50 -4.41 19.82
N MET A 89 -21.44 -4.76 19.09
CA MET A 89 -21.38 -5.99 18.30
C MET A 89 -21.40 -7.24 19.18
N ALA A 90 -20.68 -7.23 20.31
CA ALA A 90 -20.62 -8.36 21.22
C ALA A 90 -21.98 -8.66 21.90
N CYS A 91 -22.76 -7.63 22.23
CA CYS A 91 -24.10 -7.80 22.81
C CYS A 91 -25.23 -7.95 21.78
N GLY A 92 -24.90 -8.04 20.49
CA GLY A 92 -25.90 -8.21 19.42
C GLY A 92 -26.73 -6.95 19.12
N ALA A 93 -26.38 -5.78 19.67
CA ALA A 93 -27.06 -4.52 19.35
C ALA A 93 -26.74 -4.03 17.93
N VAL A 94 -25.60 -4.46 17.37
CA VAL A 94 -25.15 -4.12 16.02
C VAL A 94 -24.62 -5.37 15.32
N ASP A 95 -25.07 -5.61 14.09
CA ASP A 95 -24.61 -6.75 13.29
C ASP A 95 -23.11 -6.65 12.94
N ILE A 96 -22.42 -7.79 13.04
CA ILE A 96 -21.03 -7.93 12.60
C ILE A 96 -21.00 -8.20 11.09
N SER A 97 -21.14 -7.13 10.30
CA SER A 97 -21.20 -7.25 8.85
C SER A 97 -20.54 -6.08 8.12
N HIS A 98 -20.22 -6.26 6.84
CA HIS A 98 -19.78 -5.17 5.98
C HIS A 98 -20.87 -4.13 5.72
N GLU A 99 -22.15 -4.51 5.79
CA GLU A 99 -23.28 -3.59 5.59
C GLU A 99 -23.36 -2.56 6.70
N THR A 100 -23.15 -2.99 7.95
CA THR A 100 -23.03 -2.10 9.11
C THR A 100 -22.01 -0.98 8.87
N PHE A 101 -20.85 -1.31 8.32
CA PHE A 101 -19.82 -0.30 8.05
C PHE A 101 -20.12 0.60 6.84
N ARG A 102 -21.16 0.33 6.05
CA ARG A 102 -21.62 1.22 4.97
C ARG A 102 -22.54 2.32 5.48
N THR A 103 -23.28 2.05 6.56
CA THR A 103 -24.19 3.02 7.18
C THR A 103 -23.48 3.92 8.20
N LEU A 104 -22.35 3.47 8.74
CA LEU A 104 -21.53 4.21 9.70
C LEU A 104 -20.68 5.32 9.02
N PRO A 105 -20.28 6.36 9.77
CA PRO A 105 -19.42 7.42 9.26
C PRO A 105 -18.10 6.89 8.67
N SER A 106 -17.69 7.43 7.52
CA SER A 106 -16.42 7.09 6.86
C SER A 106 -15.23 7.81 7.52
N ASP A 107 -14.97 7.50 8.78
CA ASP A 107 -13.85 8.03 9.55
C ASP A 107 -12.78 6.98 9.89
N ARG A 108 -11.66 7.45 10.42
CA ARG A 108 -10.50 6.61 10.74
C ARG A 108 -10.80 5.56 11.82
N ALA A 109 -11.72 5.82 12.75
CA ALA A 109 -12.00 4.91 13.86
C ALA A 109 -12.80 3.70 13.36
N HIS A 110 -13.84 3.93 12.57
CA HIS A 110 -14.65 2.87 11.96
C HIS A 110 -13.83 2.03 10.97
N ASP A 111 -13.05 2.69 10.11
CA ASP A 111 -12.18 1.99 9.15
C ASP A 111 -11.12 1.12 9.81
N TYR A 112 -10.60 1.59 10.95
CA TYR A 112 -9.63 0.84 11.73
C TYR A 112 -10.27 -0.41 12.32
N LEU A 113 -11.46 -0.28 12.94
CA LEU A 113 -12.18 -1.44 13.48
C LEU A 113 -12.53 -2.43 12.37
N ARG A 114 -13.03 -1.96 11.23
CA ARG A 114 -13.32 -2.81 10.08
C ARG A 114 -12.06 -3.54 9.60
N SER A 115 -10.93 -2.83 9.51
CA SER A 115 -9.65 -3.43 9.13
C SER A 115 -9.16 -4.47 10.15
N LEU A 116 -9.42 -4.25 11.45
CA LEU A 116 -9.14 -5.22 12.50
C LEU A 116 -9.93 -6.50 12.29
N LEU A 117 -11.25 -6.39 12.15
CA LEU A 117 -12.14 -7.53 11.96
C LEU A 117 -11.77 -8.34 10.70
N ILE A 118 -11.35 -7.67 9.62
CA ILE A 118 -10.84 -8.34 8.41
C ILE A 118 -9.50 -9.05 8.69
N ALA A 119 -8.58 -8.36 9.39
CA ALA A 119 -7.25 -8.88 9.65
C ALA A 119 -7.26 -10.16 10.50
N VAL A 120 -8.21 -10.26 11.43
CA VAL A 120 -8.40 -11.45 12.29
C VAL A 120 -9.39 -12.47 11.71
N GLY A 121 -9.89 -12.26 10.49
CA GLY A 121 -10.76 -13.21 9.79
C GLY A 121 -12.23 -13.22 10.25
N VAL A 122 -12.68 -12.22 11.01
CA VAL A 122 -14.10 -12.08 11.41
C VAL A 122 -14.96 -11.57 10.26
N LEU A 123 -14.39 -10.71 9.41
CA LEU A 123 -15.01 -10.26 8.17
C LEU A 123 -14.19 -10.70 6.96
N GLU A 124 -14.88 -10.96 5.86
CA GLU A 124 -14.24 -11.30 4.59
C GLU A 124 -13.26 -10.22 4.09
N PRO A 125 -12.20 -10.58 3.34
CA PRO A 125 -11.26 -9.63 2.79
C PRO A 125 -11.94 -8.56 1.94
N PHE A 126 -11.59 -7.30 2.20
CA PHE A 126 -12.27 -6.16 1.62
C PHE A 126 -11.31 -5.01 1.29
N ASP A 127 -11.54 -4.35 0.15
CA ASP A 127 -10.75 -3.19 -0.25
C ASP A 127 -11.53 -1.89 -0.07
N ILE A 128 -11.22 -1.19 1.02
CA ILE A 128 -11.78 0.12 1.36
C ILE A 128 -11.72 1.16 0.22
N ARG A 129 -10.75 1.05 -0.68
CA ARG A 129 -10.60 2.00 -1.80
C ARG A 129 -11.66 1.79 -2.87
N ILE A 130 -12.13 0.55 -3.05
CA ILE A 130 -13.23 0.23 -3.97
C ILE A 130 -14.54 0.72 -3.37
N GLU A 131 -14.74 0.54 -2.07
CA GLU A 131 -16.02 0.89 -1.46
C GLU A 131 -16.18 2.37 -1.17
N ARG A 132 -15.10 3.11 -0.94
CA ARG A 132 -15.13 4.57 -1.00
C ARG A 132 -15.29 5.13 -2.43
N MET A 133 -15.16 4.29 -3.45
CA MET A 133 -15.39 4.71 -4.84
C MET A 133 -16.87 4.64 -5.19
N LEU A 134 -17.62 3.67 -4.66
CA LEU A 134 -19.05 3.49 -4.95
C LEU A 134 -19.92 4.71 -4.59
N PRO A 135 -19.98 5.19 -3.33
CA PRO A 135 -20.78 6.36 -2.98
C PRO A 135 -20.24 7.61 -3.68
N TRP A 136 -18.92 7.74 -3.82
CA TRP A 136 -18.32 8.85 -4.55
C TRP A 136 -18.72 8.90 -6.03
N ILE A 137 -18.93 7.75 -6.69
CA ILE A 137 -19.45 7.69 -8.06
C ILE A 137 -20.89 8.21 -8.08
N GLU A 138 -21.73 7.79 -7.13
CA GLU A 138 -23.13 8.24 -7.10
C GLU A 138 -23.24 9.74 -6.79
N ASP A 139 -22.41 10.25 -5.87
CA ASP A 139 -22.36 11.68 -5.55
C ASP A 139 -21.97 12.52 -6.79
N ILE A 140 -20.92 12.11 -7.53
CA ILE A 140 -20.42 12.91 -8.66
C ILE A 140 -21.32 12.84 -9.90
N VAL A 141 -22.10 11.77 -10.07
CA VAL A 141 -23.05 11.68 -11.20
C VAL A 141 -24.41 12.29 -10.89
N ALA A 142 -24.73 12.51 -9.61
CA ALA A 142 -26.00 13.13 -9.21
C ALA A 142 -26.16 14.58 -9.73
N GLU A 143 -25.04 15.27 -9.98
CA GLU A 143 -25.01 16.63 -10.53
C GLU A 143 -25.17 16.68 -12.06
N LEU A 144 -25.22 15.52 -12.75
CA LEU A 144 -25.23 15.44 -14.21
C LEU A 144 -26.65 15.25 -14.77
N PRO A 145 -26.90 15.69 -16.02
CA PRO A 145 -28.12 15.33 -16.75
C PRO A 145 -28.32 13.81 -16.81
N ALA A 146 -29.57 13.33 -16.85
CA ALA A 146 -29.90 11.92 -16.69
C ALA A 146 -29.18 10.99 -17.69
N GLU A 147 -29.08 11.39 -18.96
CA GLU A 147 -28.39 10.61 -20.00
C GLU A 147 -26.87 10.52 -19.75
N ASP A 148 -26.26 11.63 -19.39
CA ASP A 148 -24.83 11.74 -19.08
C ASP A 148 -24.49 10.96 -17.81
N ALA A 149 -25.32 11.11 -16.76
CA ALA A 149 -25.21 10.35 -15.53
C ALA A 149 -25.25 8.84 -15.81
N ALA A 150 -26.19 8.37 -16.64
CA ALA A 150 -26.28 6.97 -17.02
C ALA A 150 -25.04 6.48 -17.79
N LEU A 151 -24.51 7.29 -18.71
CA LEU A 151 -23.30 6.97 -19.48
C LEU A 151 -22.06 6.87 -18.58
N ILE A 152 -21.83 7.89 -17.74
CA ILE A 152 -20.69 7.95 -16.82
C ILE A 152 -20.80 6.83 -15.78
N ARG A 153 -21.99 6.53 -15.27
CA ARG A 153 -22.21 5.41 -14.34
C ARG A 153 -21.82 4.08 -14.97
N ARG A 154 -22.22 3.81 -16.23
CA ARG A 154 -21.81 2.59 -16.96
C ARG A 154 -20.29 2.52 -17.13
N PHE A 155 -19.65 3.61 -17.53
CA PHE A 155 -18.19 3.68 -17.66
C PHE A 155 -17.49 3.39 -16.32
N ALA A 156 -17.89 4.09 -15.26
CA ALA A 156 -17.31 3.95 -13.93
C ALA A 156 -17.45 2.51 -13.41
N HIS A 157 -18.63 1.89 -13.55
CA HIS A 157 -18.87 0.55 -13.03
C HIS A 157 -18.23 -0.56 -13.87
N TRP A 158 -18.37 -0.52 -15.20
CA TRP A 158 -18.00 -1.64 -16.05
C TRP A 158 -16.53 -1.61 -16.48
N TYR A 159 -15.93 -0.43 -16.53
CA TYR A 159 -14.53 -0.26 -16.91
C TYR A 159 -13.64 0.05 -15.71
N VAL A 160 -13.92 1.14 -14.99
CA VAL A 160 -13.02 1.64 -13.93
C VAL A 160 -13.03 0.72 -12.71
N LEU A 161 -14.21 0.44 -12.13
CA LEU A 161 -14.34 -0.44 -10.97
C LEU A 161 -13.94 -1.88 -11.30
N ARG A 162 -14.23 -2.38 -12.51
CA ARG A 162 -13.74 -3.69 -12.95
C ARG A 162 -12.21 -3.76 -12.93
N GLY A 163 -11.53 -2.72 -13.43
CA GLY A 163 -10.08 -2.60 -13.38
C GLY A 163 -9.52 -2.53 -11.95
N MET A 164 -10.19 -1.78 -11.06
CA MET A 164 -9.84 -1.70 -9.65
C MET A 164 -10.03 -3.04 -8.92
N ARG A 165 -11.13 -3.76 -9.15
CA ARG A 165 -11.39 -5.09 -8.59
C ARG A 165 -10.36 -6.11 -9.06
N LYS A 166 -9.97 -6.08 -10.34
CA LYS A 166 -8.86 -6.89 -10.85
C LYS A 166 -7.55 -6.56 -10.11
N ALA A 167 -7.25 -5.26 -9.96
CA ALA A 167 -6.05 -4.81 -9.25
C ALA A 167 -6.02 -5.22 -7.77
N ALA A 168 -7.17 -5.19 -7.10
CA ALA A 168 -7.29 -5.58 -5.70
C ALA A 168 -7.06 -7.09 -5.53
N ARG A 169 -7.68 -7.92 -6.39
CA ARG A 169 -7.46 -9.38 -6.39
C ARG A 169 -6.01 -9.77 -6.63
N GLU A 170 -5.30 -9.00 -7.45
CA GLU A 170 -3.88 -9.19 -7.74
C GLU A 170 -2.96 -8.53 -6.68
N GLY A 171 -3.51 -7.98 -5.60
CA GLY A 171 -2.74 -7.32 -4.53
C GLY A 171 -2.02 -6.04 -4.96
N ARG A 172 -2.29 -5.52 -6.15
CA ARG A 172 -1.61 -4.36 -6.75
C ARG A 172 -2.37 -3.05 -6.62
N LEU A 173 -3.62 -3.06 -6.14
CA LEU A 173 -4.36 -1.81 -5.97
C LEU A 173 -3.62 -0.93 -4.95
N THR A 174 -3.28 0.29 -5.36
CA THR A 174 -2.63 1.31 -4.51
C THR A 174 -3.53 2.52 -4.36
N LYS A 175 -3.21 3.41 -3.40
CA LYS A 175 -3.91 4.70 -3.28
C LYS A 175 -3.80 5.53 -4.57
N SER A 176 -2.58 5.66 -5.11
CA SER A 176 -2.34 6.41 -6.36
C SER A 176 -3.12 5.85 -7.55
N MET A 177 -3.31 4.52 -7.63
CA MET A 177 -4.16 3.93 -8.65
C MET A 177 -5.64 4.28 -8.46
N ALA A 178 -6.15 4.26 -7.21
CA ALA A 178 -7.52 4.68 -6.92
C ALA A 178 -7.72 6.17 -7.26
N ASP A 179 -6.75 7.03 -6.95
CA ASP A 179 -6.77 8.45 -7.30
C ASP A 179 -6.74 8.66 -8.82
N ALA A 180 -5.92 7.89 -9.54
CA ALA A 180 -5.91 7.90 -11.01
C ALA A 180 -7.26 7.43 -11.60
N CYS A 181 -7.91 6.44 -11.00
CA CYS A 181 -9.26 6.01 -11.37
C CYS A 181 -10.30 7.12 -11.16
N ARG A 182 -10.25 7.85 -10.04
CA ARG A 182 -11.09 9.05 -9.82
C ARG A 182 -10.84 10.11 -10.88
N ARG A 183 -9.56 10.35 -11.22
CA ARG A 183 -9.19 11.31 -12.25
C ARG A 183 -9.79 10.93 -13.60
N ARG A 184 -9.73 9.66 -14.00
CA ARG A 184 -10.34 9.18 -15.27
C ARG A 184 -11.83 9.44 -15.34
N ILE A 185 -12.57 9.24 -14.24
CA ILE A 185 -14.01 9.51 -14.19
C ILE A 185 -14.28 11.02 -14.31
N ARG A 186 -13.56 11.86 -13.54
CA ARG A 186 -13.67 13.32 -13.66
C ARG A 186 -13.39 13.83 -15.07
N VAL A 187 -12.36 13.28 -15.70
CA VAL A 187 -11.97 13.62 -17.07
C VAL A 187 -13.04 13.21 -18.08
N ALA A 188 -13.71 12.07 -17.89
CA ALA A 188 -14.84 11.68 -18.72
C ALA A 188 -16.03 12.66 -18.56
N ILE A 189 -16.30 13.12 -17.33
CA ILE A 189 -17.32 14.14 -17.05
C ILE A 189 -16.95 15.47 -17.71
N GLU A 190 -15.70 15.93 -17.57
CA GLU A 190 -15.18 17.14 -18.24
C GLU A 190 -15.40 17.07 -19.77
N PHE A 191 -15.13 15.92 -20.38
CA PHE A 191 -15.32 15.72 -21.82
C PHE A 191 -16.81 15.71 -22.21
N VAL A 192 -17.66 14.98 -21.49
CA VAL A 192 -19.11 14.96 -21.78
C VAL A 192 -19.72 16.36 -21.63
N GLY A 193 -19.34 17.11 -20.60
CA GLY A 193 -19.77 18.50 -20.43
C GLY A 193 -19.21 19.45 -21.49
N PHE A 194 -18.06 19.15 -22.11
CA PHE A 194 -17.56 19.88 -23.27
C PHE A 194 -18.40 19.59 -24.52
N LEU A 195 -18.77 18.32 -24.76
CA LEU A 195 -19.61 17.94 -25.88
C LEU A 195 -20.99 18.58 -25.80
N ALA A 196 -21.60 18.58 -24.60
CA ALA A 196 -22.90 19.21 -24.38
C ALA A 196 -22.90 20.72 -24.71
N ARG A 197 -21.79 21.43 -24.42
CA ARG A 197 -21.61 22.86 -24.77
C ARG A 197 -21.44 23.11 -26.28
N HIS A 198 -21.22 22.06 -27.08
CA HIS A 198 -21.08 22.11 -28.54
C HIS A 198 -22.20 21.32 -29.24
N ASP A 199 -23.35 21.16 -28.58
CA ASP A 199 -24.54 20.47 -29.09
C ASP A 199 -24.26 19.03 -29.59
N ALA A 200 -23.30 18.36 -28.95
CA ALA A 200 -22.91 16.98 -29.26
C ALA A 200 -23.09 16.08 -28.04
N SER A 201 -23.34 14.79 -28.29
CA SER A 201 -23.33 13.74 -27.27
C SER A 201 -22.13 12.83 -27.48
N ALA A 202 -21.84 11.98 -26.50
CA ALA A 202 -20.76 10.98 -26.65
C ALA A 202 -20.97 10.05 -27.86
N ALA A 203 -22.22 9.82 -28.28
CA ALA A 203 -22.55 9.00 -29.46
C ALA A 203 -22.37 9.75 -30.78
N THR A 204 -22.66 11.06 -30.82
CA THR A 204 -22.60 11.88 -32.04
C THR A 204 -21.27 12.62 -32.21
N ALA A 205 -20.44 12.66 -31.18
CA ALA A 205 -19.14 13.34 -31.19
C ALA A 205 -18.27 12.92 -32.39
N THR A 206 -17.68 13.92 -33.04
CA THR A 206 -16.78 13.78 -34.18
C THR A 206 -15.32 13.82 -33.74
N GLN A 207 -14.43 13.39 -34.63
CA GLN A 207 -12.99 13.48 -34.41
C GLN A 207 -12.52 14.94 -34.26
N ASP A 208 -13.07 15.86 -35.07
CA ASP A 208 -12.80 17.30 -34.99
C ASP A 208 -13.16 17.88 -33.60
N LEU A 209 -14.29 17.50 -33.02
CA LEU A 209 -14.65 17.92 -31.65
C LEU A 209 -13.70 17.37 -30.59
N LEU A 210 -13.19 16.14 -30.77
CA LEU A 210 -12.18 15.58 -29.86
C LEU A 210 -10.86 16.36 -29.96
N GLU A 211 -10.45 16.75 -31.17
CA GLU A 211 -9.23 17.53 -31.39
C GLU A 211 -9.37 18.96 -30.83
N ARG A 212 -10.52 19.62 -31.02
CA ARG A 212 -10.80 20.92 -30.36
C ARG A 212 -10.79 20.82 -28.84
N TYR A 213 -11.30 19.72 -28.28
CA TYR A 213 -11.19 19.48 -26.85
C TYR A 213 -9.73 19.33 -26.40
N GLN A 214 -8.89 18.66 -27.19
CA GLN A 214 -7.45 18.53 -26.92
C GLN A 214 -6.76 19.88 -26.86
N GLU A 215 -7.04 20.74 -27.84
CA GLU A 215 -6.53 22.11 -27.90
C GLU A 215 -6.99 22.93 -26.69
N HIS A 216 -8.28 22.84 -26.32
CA HIS A 216 -8.85 23.56 -25.19
C HIS A 216 -8.19 23.19 -23.84
N VAL A 217 -7.91 21.90 -23.63
CA VAL A 217 -7.35 21.43 -22.35
C VAL A 217 -5.82 21.63 -22.30
N GLY A 218 -5.15 21.78 -23.45
CA GLY A 218 -3.72 22.11 -23.52
C GLY A 218 -2.80 21.07 -22.87
N ARG A 219 -3.25 19.82 -22.73
CA ARG A 219 -2.48 18.72 -22.11
C ARG A 219 -2.62 17.42 -22.89
N MET A 220 -1.60 16.57 -22.81
CA MET A 220 -1.63 15.22 -23.40
C MET A 220 -2.70 14.35 -22.74
N LEU A 221 -3.54 13.72 -23.57
CA LEU A 221 -4.75 12.98 -23.15
C LEU A 221 -4.49 11.56 -22.62
N ASN A 222 -3.53 11.40 -21.72
CA ASN A 222 -3.20 10.07 -21.18
C ASN A 222 -4.35 9.45 -20.36
N ASN A 223 -5.27 10.25 -19.81
CA ASN A 223 -6.34 9.78 -18.92
C ASN A 223 -7.70 9.66 -19.63
N GLU A 224 -7.99 10.57 -20.56
CA GLU A 224 -9.16 10.62 -21.44
C GLU A 224 -9.21 9.37 -22.34
N TYR A 225 -8.04 8.83 -22.68
CA TYR A 225 -7.88 7.58 -23.44
C TYR A 225 -8.74 6.43 -22.91
N ALA A 226 -8.85 6.29 -21.59
CA ALA A 226 -9.64 5.23 -21.00
C ALA A 226 -11.13 5.33 -21.38
N PHE A 227 -11.69 6.53 -21.41
CA PHE A 227 -13.09 6.76 -21.74
C PHE A 227 -13.34 6.57 -23.23
N ILE A 228 -12.48 7.14 -24.10
CA ILE A 228 -12.61 6.98 -25.55
C ILE A 228 -12.44 5.52 -25.98
N VAL A 229 -11.47 4.80 -25.40
CA VAL A 229 -11.32 3.35 -25.62
C VAL A 229 -12.57 2.61 -25.18
N TRP A 230 -13.13 2.95 -24.02
CA TRP A 230 -14.36 2.33 -23.55
C TRP A 230 -15.54 2.61 -24.48
N LEU A 231 -15.73 3.85 -24.97
CA LEU A 231 -16.79 4.18 -25.94
C LEU A 231 -16.70 3.34 -27.22
N ARG A 232 -15.48 3.05 -27.69
CA ARG A 232 -15.26 2.15 -28.83
C ARG A 232 -15.60 0.71 -28.48
N GLN A 233 -15.16 0.23 -27.31
CA GLN A 233 -15.42 -1.14 -26.84
C GLN A 233 -16.91 -1.39 -26.56
N SER A 234 -17.63 -0.41 -26.03
CA SER A 234 -19.08 -0.45 -25.81
C SER A 234 -19.89 -0.20 -27.08
N ARG A 235 -19.22 0.08 -28.22
CA ARG A 235 -19.83 0.48 -29.50
C ARG A 235 -20.73 1.72 -29.41
N THR A 236 -20.56 2.55 -28.38
CA THR A 236 -21.28 3.83 -28.24
C THR A 236 -20.78 4.84 -29.26
N ASN A 237 -19.47 4.88 -29.51
CA ASN A 237 -18.88 5.68 -30.58
C ASN A 237 -17.58 5.04 -31.06
N THR A 238 -17.55 4.64 -32.34
CA THR A 238 -16.40 3.97 -32.98
C THR A 238 -15.54 4.91 -33.82
N LYS A 239 -15.97 6.17 -34.00
CA LYS A 239 -15.32 7.16 -34.87
C LYS A 239 -14.16 7.86 -34.18
N LEU A 240 -14.24 8.06 -32.87
CA LEU A 240 -13.22 8.75 -32.09
C LEU A 240 -11.92 7.94 -32.01
N ARG A 241 -10.79 8.57 -32.30
CA ARG A 241 -9.44 7.99 -32.21
C ARG A 241 -8.51 8.95 -31.49
N ILE A 242 -7.72 8.42 -30.57
CA ILE A 242 -6.59 9.13 -29.99
C ILE A 242 -5.34 8.56 -30.65
N LEU A 243 -4.54 9.43 -31.26
CA LEU A 243 -3.23 9.07 -31.78
C LEU A 243 -2.33 8.71 -30.60
N ASP A 244 -1.66 7.56 -30.69
CA ASP A 244 -0.65 7.16 -29.72
C ASP A 244 0.59 8.04 -29.93
N VAL A 245 0.68 9.14 -29.19
CA VAL A 245 1.88 10.00 -29.24
C VAL A 245 3.01 9.24 -28.56
N PRO A 246 4.14 8.97 -29.25
CA PRO A 246 5.27 8.30 -28.64
C PRO A 246 5.70 9.07 -27.38
N GLN A 247 5.62 8.42 -26.22
CA GLN A 247 6.12 9.06 -25.01
C GLN A 247 7.63 9.21 -25.09
N SER A 248 8.13 10.42 -24.85
CA SER A 248 9.56 10.67 -24.72
C SER A 248 10.14 9.74 -23.66
N PRO A 249 11.37 9.20 -23.87
CA PRO A 249 12.02 8.39 -22.87
C PRO A 249 12.13 9.17 -21.56
N PRO A 250 12.02 8.49 -20.41
CA PRO A 250 12.04 9.16 -19.12
C PRO A 250 13.41 9.83 -18.90
N PRO A 251 13.47 11.11 -18.48
CA PRO A 251 14.75 11.74 -18.19
C PRO A 251 15.38 11.08 -16.97
N VAL A 252 16.68 10.76 -17.06
CA VAL A 252 17.51 10.33 -15.92
C VAL A 252 18.18 11.58 -15.38
N THR A 253 17.72 12.06 -14.22
CA THR A 253 18.12 13.38 -13.68
C THR A 253 19.06 13.29 -12.48
N VAL A 254 19.30 12.09 -11.96
CA VAL A 254 20.14 11.85 -10.79
C VAL A 254 21.45 11.27 -11.26
N SER A 255 22.55 11.93 -10.92
CA SER A 255 23.91 11.43 -11.18
C SER A 255 24.26 10.25 -10.27
N ASP A 256 25.21 9.43 -10.70
CA ASP A 256 25.72 8.33 -9.87
C ASP A 256 26.34 8.82 -8.56
N THR A 257 27.05 9.93 -8.56
CA THR A 257 27.63 10.53 -7.35
C THR A 257 26.54 10.90 -6.33
N GLN A 258 25.45 11.54 -6.78
CA GLN A 258 24.32 11.89 -5.89
C GLN A 258 23.63 10.64 -5.35
N ARG A 259 23.47 9.61 -6.18
CA ARG A 259 22.84 8.35 -5.78
C ARG A 259 23.70 7.59 -4.76
N TRP A 260 25.01 7.49 -4.97
CA TRP A 260 25.92 6.82 -4.03
C TRP A 260 26.07 7.57 -2.71
N ALA A 261 26.09 8.91 -2.72
CA ALA A 261 26.03 9.70 -1.48
C ALA A 261 24.76 9.41 -0.67
N ALA A 262 23.62 9.22 -1.34
CA ALA A 262 22.38 8.80 -0.68
C ALA A 262 22.46 7.36 -0.13
N VAL A 263 23.09 6.43 -0.85
CA VAL A 263 23.35 5.07 -0.35
C VAL A 263 24.20 5.10 0.91
N GLU A 264 25.33 5.81 0.89
CA GLU A 264 26.23 5.94 2.05
C GLU A 264 25.50 6.50 3.27
N ARG A 265 24.71 7.55 3.08
CA ARG A 265 23.90 8.12 4.16
C ARG A 265 22.91 7.10 4.72
N LEU A 266 22.18 6.37 3.86
CA LEU A 266 21.22 5.36 4.32
C LEU A 266 21.89 4.16 5.03
N LEU A 267 23.13 3.83 4.66
CA LEU A 267 23.89 2.76 5.31
C LEU A 267 24.40 3.15 6.70
N HIS A 268 24.70 4.42 6.98
CA HIS A 268 25.38 4.81 8.23
C HIS A 268 24.53 5.67 9.18
N ASP A 269 23.54 6.40 8.69
CA ASP A 269 22.73 7.32 9.49
C ASP A 269 21.71 6.57 10.37
N ALA A 270 22.13 6.24 11.60
CA ALA A 270 21.29 5.54 12.60
C ALA A 270 20.16 6.41 13.18
N THR A 271 20.13 7.72 12.90
CA THR A 271 19.01 8.59 13.32
C THR A 271 17.75 8.32 12.50
N LEU A 272 17.92 7.78 11.28
CA LEU A 272 16.83 7.40 10.41
C LEU A 272 16.18 6.09 10.86
N ARG A 273 14.87 6.00 10.65
CA ARG A 273 14.14 4.77 10.96
C ARG A 273 14.67 3.62 10.10
N ARG A 274 14.98 2.48 10.73
CA ARG A 274 15.53 1.29 10.06
C ARG A 274 14.75 0.87 8.82
N TYR A 275 13.43 0.82 8.88
CA TYR A 275 12.61 0.44 7.72
C TYR A 275 12.75 1.41 6.54
N THR A 276 13.02 2.69 6.80
CA THR A 276 13.26 3.72 5.77
C THR A 276 14.63 3.53 5.14
N ARG A 277 15.64 3.19 5.94
CA ARG A 277 16.99 2.82 5.47
C ARG A 277 16.93 1.61 4.55
N ILE A 278 16.31 0.50 4.99
CA ILE A 278 16.13 -0.70 4.15
C ILE A 278 15.41 -0.34 2.85
N ALA A 279 14.26 0.32 2.94
CA ALA A 279 13.46 0.59 1.76
C ALA A 279 14.16 1.54 0.77
N GLY A 280 14.88 2.55 1.26
CA GLY A 280 15.71 3.41 0.43
C GLY A 280 16.80 2.61 -0.27
N LEU A 281 17.55 1.77 0.45
CA LEU A 281 18.62 0.94 -0.11
C LEU A 281 18.09 -0.04 -1.16
N LEU A 282 16.95 -0.69 -0.92
CA LEU A 282 16.31 -1.57 -1.88
C LEU A 282 15.88 -0.83 -3.16
N THR A 283 15.46 0.43 -3.05
CA THR A 283 15.16 1.26 -4.23
C THR A 283 16.43 1.70 -4.97
N LEU A 284 17.47 2.13 -4.25
CA LEU A 284 18.67 2.74 -4.84
C LEU A 284 19.67 1.71 -5.41
N LEU A 285 19.69 0.49 -4.86
CA LEU A 285 20.59 -0.59 -5.28
C LEU A 285 19.91 -1.58 -6.23
N PHE A 286 18.64 -1.89 -5.99
CA PHE A 286 17.93 -2.94 -6.72
C PHE A 286 16.73 -2.42 -7.53
N ALA A 287 16.61 -1.09 -7.70
CA ALA A 287 15.52 -0.48 -8.46
C ALA A 287 14.10 -0.92 -8.04
N GLN A 288 13.94 -1.40 -6.80
CA GLN A 288 12.67 -1.90 -6.32
C GLN A 288 11.73 -0.72 -6.01
N PRO A 289 10.48 -0.73 -6.54
CA PRO A 289 9.54 0.34 -6.24
C PRO A 289 9.09 0.27 -4.78
N LEU A 290 8.99 1.42 -4.11
CA LEU A 290 8.58 1.49 -2.70
C LEU A 290 7.25 0.78 -2.42
N SER A 291 6.30 0.83 -3.36
CA SER A 291 5.01 0.13 -3.24
C SER A 291 5.14 -1.39 -3.13
N ARG A 292 6.15 -1.98 -3.79
CA ARG A 292 6.45 -3.40 -3.69
C ARG A 292 7.23 -3.71 -2.42
N ILE A 293 8.21 -2.87 -2.08
CA ILE A 293 9.04 -3.05 -0.89
C ILE A 293 8.17 -3.09 0.37
N VAL A 294 7.25 -2.14 0.54
CA VAL A 294 6.39 -2.14 1.73
C VAL A 294 5.51 -3.39 1.80
N ALA A 295 5.09 -3.93 0.66
CA ALA A 295 4.29 -5.14 0.56
C ALA A 295 5.13 -6.43 0.58
N MET A 296 6.42 -6.37 0.94
CA MET A 296 7.23 -7.58 1.06
C MET A 296 6.79 -8.43 2.25
N ARG A 297 6.88 -9.76 2.08
CA ARG A 297 6.60 -10.75 3.11
C ARG A 297 7.89 -11.24 3.76
N THR A 298 7.76 -11.75 4.97
CA THR A 298 8.87 -12.36 5.73
C THR A 298 9.43 -13.60 5.06
N SER A 299 8.54 -14.38 4.42
CA SER A 299 8.89 -15.57 3.64
C SER A 299 9.75 -15.26 2.41
N GLN A 300 9.85 -13.99 2.00
CA GLN A 300 10.74 -13.58 0.91
C GLN A 300 12.18 -13.34 1.38
N VAL A 301 12.45 -13.42 2.69
CA VAL A 301 13.76 -13.19 3.27
C VAL A 301 14.28 -14.49 3.88
N THR A 302 15.35 -15.02 3.30
CA THR A 302 16.03 -16.21 3.83
C THR A 302 17.29 -15.76 4.56
N VAL A 303 17.34 -16.05 5.86
CA VAL A 303 18.47 -15.69 6.73
C VAL A 303 19.23 -16.96 7.06
N THR A 304 20.48 -17.05 6.61
CA THR A 304 21.41 -18.11 7.01
C THR A 304 22.45 -17.56 7.98
N ALA A 305 23.34 -18.40 8.52
CA ALA A 305 24.43 -17.91 9.38
C ALA A 305 25.42 -16.98 8.65
N ARG A 306 25.55 -17.10 7.32
CA ARG A 306 26.58 -16.39 6.53
C ARG A 306 26.02 -15.27 5.67
N VAL A 307 24.82 -15.43 5.12
CA VAL A 307 24.25 -14.49 4.14
C VAL A 307 22.76 -14.27 4.36
N VAL A 308 22.27 -13.10 3.99
CA VAL A 308 20.86 -12.78 3.83
C VAL A 308 20.53 -12.77 2.34
N GLN A 309 19.47 -13.48 1.97
CA GLN A 309 18.95 -13.48 0.61
C GLN A 309 17.54 -12.91 0.60
N ILE A 310 17.25 -12.07 -0.40
CA ILE A 310 15.91 -11.54 -0.66
C ILE A 310 15.43 -11.99 -2.03
N THR A 311 14.24 -12.58 -2.06
CA THR A 311 13.55 -12.96 -3.29
C THR A 311 12.53 -11.89 -3.66
N PHE A 312 12.89 -11.00 -4.59
CA PHE A 312 11.94 -10.01 -5.12
C PHE A 312 10.93 -10.64 -6.09
N SER A 313 11.37 -11.64 -6.84
CA SER A 313 10.69 -12.26 -7.97
C SER A 313 10.81 -13.79 -7.87
N ALA A 314 11.48 -14.44 -8.83
CA ALA A 314 11.83 -15.86 -8.78
C ALA A 314 13.23 -16.12 -8.21
N ILE A 315 14.20 -15.25 -8.51
CA ILE A 315 15.61 -15.47 -8.17
C ILE A 315 15.94 -14.83 -6.80
N PRO A 316 16.51 -15.58 -5.84
CA PRO A 316 17.04 -15.02 -4.60
C PRO A 316 18.30 -14.18 -4.89
N VAL A 317 18.32 -12.95 -4.37
CA VAL A 317 19.46 -12.04 -4.48
C VAL A 317 20.18 -11.98 -3.13
N GLN A 318 21.48 -12.26 -3.14
CA GLN A 318 22.32 -12.09 -1.96
C GLN A 318 22.50 -10.61 -1.65
N MET A 319 22.25 -10.23 -0.40
CA MET A 319 22.36 -8.86 0.05
C MET A 319 23.84 -8.51 0.37
N PRO A 320 24.26 -7.25 0.20
CA PRO A 320 25.59 -6.80 0.61
C PRO A 320 25.75 -6.83 2.14
N PRO A 321 26.95 -7.12 2.69
CA PRO A 321 27.15 -7.37 4.13
C PRO A 321 26.54 -6.32 5.07
N ILE A 322 26.70 -5.02 4.77
CA ILE A 322 26.15 -3.95 5.63
C ILE A 322 24.61 -3.93 5.58
N LEU A 323 24.01 -4.27 4.44
CA LEU A 323 22.56 -4.38 4.31
C LEU A 323 22.03 -5.66 4.98
N ASP A 324 22.79 -6.77 4.95
CA ASP A 324 22.47 -8.02 5.65
C ASP A 324 22.26 -7.79 7.14
N ASP A 325 23.21 -7.12 7.78
CA ASP A 325 23.16 -6.84 9.22
C ASP A 325 21.94 -5.98 9.56
N LEU A 326 21.67 -4.97 8.74
CA LEU A 326 20.53 -4.09 8.91
C LEU A 326 19.19 -4.83 8.74
N ILE A 327 19.11 -5.79 7.82
CA ILE A 327 17.94 -6.66 7.66
C ILE A 327 17.80 -7.62 8.85
N ARG A 328 18.88 -8.27 9.29
CA ARG A 328 18.88 -9.15 10.48
C ARG A 328 18.39 -8.39 11.70
N GLU A 329 18.91 -7.20 11.92
CA GLU A 329 18.51 -6.34 13.02
C GLU A 329 17.02 -5.98 12.93
N HIS A 330 16.53 -5.66 11.74
CA HIS A 330 15.11 -5.37 11.51
C HIS A 330 14.21 -6.58 11.77
N LEU A 331 14.65 -7.79 11.39
CA LEU A 331 13.92 -9.04 11.65
C LEU A 331 13.89 -9.39 13.14
N ASN A 332 14.98 -9.14 13.86
CA ASN A 332 15.10 -9.39 15.31
C ASN A 332 14.33 -8.37 16.15
N HIS A 333 14.14 -7.16 15.64
CA HIS A 333 13.47 -6.07 16.34
C HIS A 333 12.17 -5.64 15.65
N ARG A 334 11.46 -6.58 15.00
CA ARG A 334 10.19 -6.31 14.33
C ARG A 334 9.27 -5.53 15.26
N GLY A 335 8.84 -4.37 14.77
CA GLY A 335 8.24 -3.34 15.60
C GLY A 335 6.88 -3.75 16.16
N LYS A 336 6.75 -3.81 17.49
CA LYS A 336 6.15 -2.79 18.37
C LYS A 336 4.73 -2.24 18.03
N SER A 337 4.06 -2.72 17.00
CA SER A 337 2.65 -2.41 16.67
C SER A 337 1.74 -3.46 17.29
N LEU A 338 0.55 -3.06 17.74
CA LEU A 338 -0.48 -3.95 18.31
C LEU A 338 -0.78 -5.20 17.48
N TYR A 339 -0.67 -5.07 16.16
CA TYR A 339 -1.10 -6.05 15.16
C TYR A 339 0.07 -6.52 14.29
N ALA A 340 1.30 -6.27 14.73
CA ALA A 340 2.47 -6.95 14.20
C ALA A 340 2.58 -8.35 14.82
N SER A 341 1.44 -9.06 14.96
CA SER A 341 1.49 -10.50 15.23
C SER A 341 2.36 -11.13 14.15
N ARG A 342 3.21 -12.07 14.60
CA ARG A 342 4.13 -12.85 13.76
C ARG A 342 3.41 -13.51 12.58
N GLU A 343 2.09 -13.66 12.68
CA GLU A 343 1.23 -14.31 11.69
C GLU A 343 0.84 -13.45 10.48
N THR A 344 0.91 -12.11 10.57
CA THR A 344 0.60 -11.28 9.39
C THR A 344 1.63 -11.44 8.27
N GLY A 345 2.83 -11.98 8.58
CA GLY A 345 3.84 -12.31 7.58
C GLY A 345 4.39 -11.12 6.78
N TRP A 346 4.13 -9.87 7.18
CA TRP A 346 4.69 -8.68 6.52
C TRP A 346 6.12 -8.39 6.99
N LEU A 347 7.01 -8.04 6.06
CA LEU A 347 8.36 -7.56 6.38
C LEU A 347 8.31 -6.16 7.00
N PHE A 348 7.37 -5.31 6.55
CA PHE A 348 7.14 -3.97 7.07
C PHE A 348 5.68 -3.84 7.56
N PRO A 349 5.38 -4.22 8.81
CA PRO A 349 4.02 -4.13 9.33
C PRO A 349 3.56 -2.66 9.44
N GLY A 350 2.31 -2.41 9.10
CA GLY A 350 1.67 -1.10 9.19
C GLY A 350 1.02 -0.84 10.55
N GLY A 351 0.52 0.39 10.72
CA GLY A 351 -0.29 0.76 11.89
C GLY A 351 -1.76 0.37 11.77
N ASN A 352 -2.23 0.03 10.56
CA ASN A 352 -3.56 -0.53 10.35
C ASN A 352 -3.46 -2.07 10.41
N PRO A 353 -4.35 -2.74 11.16
CA PRO A 353 -4.35 -4.20 11.28
C PRO A 353 -4.36 -4.90 9.91
N GLY A 354 -3.59 -6.00 9.81
CA GLY A 354 -3.51 -6.83 8.60
C GLY A 354 -2.85 -6.18 7.38
N ARG A 355 -2.44 -4.91 7.46
CA ARG A 355 -1.86 -4.17 6.34
C ARG A 355 -0.38 -3.90 6.55
N HIS A 356 0.36 -3.92 5.45
CA HIS A 356 1.73 -3.46 5.43
C HIS A 356 1.82 -1.93 5.62
N LEU A 357 3.03 -1.45 5.87
CA LEU A 357 3.34 -0.04 6.03
C LEU A 357 2.88 0.76 4.80
N ALA A 358 2.27 1.93 5.01
CA ALA A 358 1.90 2.81 3.91
C ALA A 358 3.16 3.33 3.20
N THR A 359 3.19 3.26 1.87
CA THR A 359 4.31 3.73 1.04
C THR A 359 4.71 5.18 1.38
N GLU A 360 3.72 6.03 1.67
CA GLU A 360 3.95 7.44 1.97
C GLU A 360 4.78 7.65 3.24
N ASN A 361 4.70 6.74 4.22
CA ASN A 361 5.49 6.84 5.46
C ASN A 361 6.99 6.76 5.20
N ILE A 362 7.41 5.96 4.21
CA ILE A 362 8.81 5.87 3.78
C ILE A 362 9.13 7.01 2.82
N ARG A 363 8.23 7.26 1.84
CA ARG A 363 8.45 8.31 0.83
C ARG A 363 8.70 9.68 1.46
N CYS A 364 7.86 10.11 2.41
CA CYS A 364 8.05 11.39 3.10
C CYS A 364 9.41 11.48 3.80
N GLN A 365 9.87 10.40 4.42
CA GLN A 365 11.16 10.41 5.13
C GLN A 365 12.35 10.45 4.16
N LEU A 366 12.28 9.72 3.05
CA LEU A 366 13.30 9.78 2.00
C LEU A 366 13.36 11.18 1.37
N VAL A 367 12.20 11.76 1.05
CA VAL A 367 12.13 13.11 0.48
C VAL A 367 12.68 14.16 1.47
N ALA A 368 12.40 14.03 2.77
CA ALA A 368 12.90 14.94 3.80
C ALA A 368 14.44 14.97 3.90
N ILE A 369 15.11 13.87 3.52
CA ILE A 369 16.59 13.80 3.47
C ILE A 369 17.15 14.09 2.07
N GLY A 370 16.33 14.59 1.14
CA GLY A 370 16.73 14.93 -0.22
C GLY A 370 16.69 13.77 -1.22
N VAL A 371 16.31 12.56 -0.79
CA VAL A 371 16.24 11.38 -1.66
C VAL A 371 14.89 11.35 -2.36
N LYS A 372 14.89 11.58 -3.68
CA LYS A 372 13.70 11.46 -4.55
C LYS A 372 13.59 10.00 -5.05
N PRO A 373 12.70 9.14 -4.49
CA PRO A 373 12.77 7.70 -4.72
C PRO A 373 12.48 7.30 -6.18
N TYR A 374 11.57 8.02 -6.84
CA TYR A 374 11.23 7.75 -8.24
C TYR A 374 12.39 8.09 -9.20
N GLU A 375 13.05 9.24 -8.99
CA GLU A 375 14.20 9.65 -9.79
C GLU A 375 15.42 8.74 -9.56
N ASN A 376 15.71 8.41 -8.30
CA ASN A 376 16.79 7.48 -7.95
C ASN A 376 16.55 6.09 -8.56
N ARG A 377 15.29 5.59 -8.50
CA ARG A 377 14.94 4.32 -9.13
C ARG A 377 15.19 4.31 -10.64
N LYS A 378 14.88 5.41 -11.34
CA LYS A 378 15.15 5.53 -12.78
C LYS A 378 16.65 5.48 -13.06
N ALA A 379 17.46 6.20 -12.28
CA ALA A 379 18.92 6.14 -12.40
C ALA A 379 19.46 4.73 -12.15
N THR A 380 18.99 4.04 -11.10
CA THR A 380 19.37 2.64 -10.84
C THR A 380 18.95 1.71 -11.97
N LEU A 381 17.74 1.86 -12.53
CA LEU A 381 17.30 1.05 -13.68
C LEU A 381 18.16 1.29 -14.92
N PHE A 382 18.54 2.54 -15.16
CA PHE A 382 19.40 2.91 -16.26
C PHE A 382 20.78 2.25 -16.12
N GLN A 383 21.41 2.37 -14.95
CA GLN A 383 22.70 1.71 -14.68
C GLN A 383 22.60 0.18 -14.81
N LEU A 384 21.62 -0.45 -14.15
CA LEU A 384 21.47 -1.91 -14.22
C LEU A 384 21.20 -2.39 -15.65
N ALA A 385 20.50 -1.60 -16.48
CA ALA A 385 20.26 -1.95 -17.87
C ALA A 385 21.50 -1.82 -18.77
N SER A 386 22.49 -1.02 -18.35
CA SER A 386 23.83 -0.98 -18.96
C SER A 386 24.66 -2.20 -18.60
N ASP A 387 24.51 -2.70 -17.36
CA ASP A 387 25.38 -3.75 -16.80
C ASP A 387 24.88 -5.18 -17.09
N MET A 388 23.63 -5.38 -17.51
CA MET A 388 23.08 -6.71 -17.77
C MET A 388 22.05 -6.78 -18.92
N PRO A 389 21.88 -7.97 -19.55
CA PRO A 389 20.88 -8.15 -20.61
C PRO A 389 19.44 -7.90 -20.13
N ALA A 390 18.62 -7.32 -21.01
CA ALA A 390 17.21 -7.01 -20.72
C ALA A 390 16.37 -8.19 -20.19
N PRO A 391 16.53 -9.45 -20.67
CA PRO A 391 15.80 -10.59 -20.09
C PRO A 391 16.14 -10.85 -18.63
N VAL A 392 17.43 -10.75 -18.25
CA VAL A 392 17.91 -10.93 -16.87
C VAL A 392 17.37 -9.82 -15.97
N LEU A 393 17.40 -8.57 -16.46
CA LEU A 393 16.84 -7.42 -15.75
C LEU A 393 15.33 -7.57 -15.50
N ALA A 394 14.59 -8.06 -16.51
CA ALA A 394 13.15 -8.29 -16.39
C ALA A 394 12.82 -9.33 -15.31
N GLU A 395 13.59 -10.42 -15.28
CA GLU A 395 13.41 -11.51 -14.31
C GLU A 395 13.75 -11.09 -12.88
N LEU A 396 14.90 -10.44 -12.68
CA LEU A 396 15.38 -9.98 -11.37
C LEU A 396 14.48 -8.92 -10.74
N LEU A 397 14.03 -7.94 -11.54
CA LEU A 397 13.30 -6.77 -11.05
C LEU A 397 11.78 -6.88 -11.18
N THR A 398 11.30 -7.99 -11.77
CA THR A 398 9.89 -8.20 -12.13
C THR A 398 9.30 -7.03 -12.92
N ILE A 399 10.04 -6.53 -13.90
CA ILE A 399 9.54 -5.57 -14.88
C ILE A 399 9.17 -6.32 -16.16
N THR A 400 8.30 -5.74 -16.99
CA THR A 400 7.94 -6.39 -18.26
C THR A 400 9.14 -6.42 -19.20
N ASN A 401 9.23 -7.46 -20.04
CA ASN A 401 10.26 -7.55 -21.08
C ASN A 401 10.32 -6.30 -21.96
N LYS A 402 9.14 -5.72 -22.28
CA LYS A 402 9.03 -4.45 -23.01
C LYS A 402 9.70 -3.29 -22.26
N ASN A 403 9.48 -3.18 -20.95
CA ASN A 403 10.09 -2.12 -20.14
C ASN A 403 11.60 -2.34 -20.01
N ALA A 404 12.06 -3.57 -19.79
CA ALA A 404 13.49 -3.88 -19.72
C ALA A 404 14.20 -3.55 -21.05
N ALA A 405 13.61 -3.93 -22.19
CA ALA A 405 14.14 -3.60 -23.51
C ALA A 405 14.18 -2.08 -23.76
N ALA A 406 13.17 -1.34 -23.30
CA ALA A 406 13.16 0.12 -23.41
C ALA A 406 14.30 0.77 -22.60
N TRP A 407 14.57 0.28 -21.39
CA TRP A 407 15.70 0.75 -20.57
C TRP A 407 17.05 0.38 -21.19
N ALA A 408 17.22 -0.85 -21.69
CA ALA A 408 18.45 -1.26 -22.38
C ALA A 408 18.71 -0.41 -23.64
N LYS A 409 17.66 -0.10 -24.41
CA LYS A 409 17.77 0.81 -25.56
C LYS A 409 18.14 2.23 -25.16
N LEU A 410 17.64 2.70 -24.02
CA LEU A 410 17.98 4.03 -23.50
C LEU A 410 19.45 4.08 -23.04
N ALA A 411 19.90 3.07 -22.31
CA ALA A 411 21.30 2.91 -21.88
C ALA A 411 22.27 2.83 -23.07
N ALA A 412 21.92 2.08 -24.12
CA ALA A 412 22.76 1.95 -25.31
C ALA A 412 22.88 3.26 -26.12
N ARG A 413 21.88 4.16 -26.08
CA ARG A 413 21.94 5.45 -26.79
C ARG A 413 23.00 6.37 -26.20
N ASP A 414 23.09 6.40 -24.87
CA ASP A 414 24.08 7.21 -24.15
C ASP A 414 25.52 6.75 -24.47
N TRP A 415 25.74 5.46 -24.67
CA TRP A 415 27.03 4.94 -25.17
C TRP A 415 27.37 5.43 -26.58
N THR A 416 26.40 5.48 -27.49
CA THR A 416 26.62 5.98 -28.85
C THR A 416 26.94 7.47 -28.86
N ASP A 417 26.23 8.25 -28.02
CA ASP A 417 26.47 9.69 -27.87
C ASP A 417 27.83 9.96 -27.20
N TYR A 418 28.18 9.20 -26.14
CA TYR A 418 29.49 9.25 -25.47
C TYR A 418 30.66 8.86 -26.39
N ILE A 419 30.52 7.81 -27.22
CA ILE A 419 31.54 7.41 -28.20
C ILE A 419 31.70 8.49 -29.28
N ALA A 420 30.60 9.09 -29.75
CA ALA A 420 30.64 10.18 -30.71
C ALA A 420 31.34 11.42 -30.15
N GLU A 421 31.10 11.75 -28.87
CA GLU A 421 31.74 12.88 -28.18
C GLU A 421 33.23 12.66 -27.90
N ARG A 422 33.66 11.40 -27.73
CA ARG A 422 35.07 11.01 -27.57
C ARG A 422 35.85 10.86 -28.90
N SER A 423 35.15 10.90 -30.03
CA SER A 423 35.73 10.81 -31.38
C SER A 423 35.89 12.16 -32.08
N ARG A 424 35.51 13.25 -31.39
CA ARG A 424 35.90 14.63 -31.69
C ARG A 424 37.11 15.01 -30.86
#